data_AF-A6G3G1-F1
#
_entry.id   AF-A6G3G1-F1
#
_cell.length_a   1.000
_cell.length_b   1.000
_cell.length_c   1.000
_cell.angle_alpha   90.00
_cell.angle_beta   90.00
_cell.angle_gamma   90.00
#
_symmetry.space_group_name_H-M   'P 1'
#
loop_
_entity.id
_entity.type
_entity.pdbx_description
1 polymer ?
#
loop_
_entity_poly.entity_id
_entity_poly.type
_entity_poly.pdbx_seq_one_letter_code
_entity_poly.pdbx_strand_id
1 'polypeptide(L)'
;MSSLRTQLEPTVPRWVWWTLGAVAVGGLAGTALLVSQAPPYRRYLARTGAPPELEALAAIQRYTESRGNAKAGLGRPELFPSWAEPRNARREVQVHESDAAAIAYDRNESAYLESPFPRRMWIFGSGGPYGMIPANALAPWRGTDALRRGKVTPYDVFHPWRSTVFFVDYVFRLVNRREFRELPPQHRTILALKRGLASPKLVADANEDNPRSRTSRRNATEAALALGLSEDLLYTKVPLAWPDYLGAAELVP
;
A
#
# COMPACT_ATOMS: atom_id res chain seq x y z
N MET A 1 -85.93 4.94 8.69
CA MET A 1 -85.05 3.80 8.36
C MET A 1 -83.83 4.35 7.63
N SER A 2 -82.69 4.46 8.31
CA SER A 2 -81.43 4.92 7.72
C SER A 2 -80.37 3.85 8.03
N SER A 3 -79.87 3.16 7.00
CA SER A 3 -78.83 2.15 7.13
C SER A 3 -77.46 2.81 7.11
N LEU A 4 -76.68 2.53 8.14
CA LEU A 4 -75.26 2.88 8.24
C LEU A 4 -74.48 2.15 7.13
N ARG A 5 -73.95 2.90 6.17
CA ARG A 5 -72.87 2.43 5.28
C ARG A 5 -71.55 2.54 6.05
N THR A 6 -71.01 1.40 6.44
CA THR A 6 -69.66 1.27 6.98
C THR A 6 -68.65 1.66 5.89
N GLN A 7 -67.93 2.76 6.08
CA GLN A 7 -66.78 3.12 5.24
C GLN A 7 -65.62 2.17 5.57
N LEU A 8 -65.23 1.33 4.61
CA LEU A 8 -64.01 0.52 4.69
C LEU A 8 -62.83 1.42 4.33
N GLU A 9 -61.94 1.69 5.29
CA GLU A 9 -60.65 2.29 5.00
C GLU A 9 -59.85 1.39 4.04
N PRO A 10 -59.23 1.93 2.98
CA PRO A 10 -58.42 1.15 2.07
C PRO A 10 -57.17 0.66 2.80
N THR A 11 -57.19 -0.59 3.23
CA THR A 11 -56.06 -1.24 3.87
C THR A 11 -54.99 -1.52 2.81
N VAL A 12 -53.84 -0.85 2.92
CA VAL A 12 -52.72 -1.05 1.99
C VAL A 12 -52.34 -2.54 1.98
N PRO A 13 -52.37 -3.20 0.81
CA PRO A 13 -52.10 -4.64 0.73
C PRO A 13 -50.72 -4.98 1.29
N ARG A 14 -50.67 -6.02 2.14
CA ARG A 14 -49.43 -6.44 2.83
C ARG A 14 -48.25 -6.67 1.88
N TRP A 15 -48.50 -7.10 0.64
CA TRP A 15 -47.44 -7.33 -0.35
C TRP A 15 -46.65 -6.06 -0.69
N VAL A 16 -47.25 -4.87 -0.60
CA VAL A 16 -46.59 -3.57 -0.83
C VAL A 16 -45.54 -3.31 0.24
N TRP A 17 -45.86 -3.63 1.50
CA TRP A 17 -44.91 -3.52 2.61
C TRP A 17 -43.73 -4.50 2.48
N TRP A 18 -43.98 -5.72 2.00
CA TRP A 18 -42.93 -6.70 1.72
C TRP A 18 -42.02 -6.26 0.57
N THR A 19 -42.56 -5.67 -0.50
CA THR A 19 -41.76 -5.18 -1.62
C THR A 19 -40.91 -3.98 -1.23
N LEU A 20 -41.49 -3.00 -0.52
CA LEU A 20 -40.74 -1.85 -0.02
C LEU A 20 -39.66 -2.25 0.98
N GLY A 21 -39.96 -3.19 1.89
CA GLY A 21 -38.98 -3.74 2.83
C GLY A 21 -37.85 -4.47 2.13
N ALA A 22 -38.14 -5.30 1.12
CA ALA A 22 -37.13 -6.02 0.35
C ALA A 22 -36.23 -5.07 -0.47
N VAL A 23 -36.78 -4.01 -1.05
CA VAL A 23 -36.02 -2.99 -1.78
C VAL A 23 -35.15 -2.17 -0.82
N ALA A 24 -35.65 -1.79 0.35
CA ALA A 24 -34.88 -1.06 1.35
C ALA A 24 -33.73 -1.91 1.92
N VAL A 25 -33.99 -3.17 2.28
CA VAL A 25 -32.97 -4.09 2.80
C VAL A 25 -31.97 -4.47 1.71
N GLY A 26 -32.42 -4.75 0.47
CA GLY A 26 -31.55 -5.02 -0.66
C GLY A 26 -30.69 -3.81 -1.07
N GLY A 27 -31.25 -2.61 -1.01
CA GLY A 27 -30.53 -1.36 -1.26
C GLY A 27 -29.50 -1.03 -0.16
N LEU A 28 -29.85 -1.26 1.11
CA LEU A 28 -28.93 -1.10 2.25
C LEU A 28 -27.82 -2.17 2.24
N ALA A 29 -28.15 -3.42 1.92
CA ALA A 29 -27.16 -4.49 1.77
C ALA A 29 -26.27 -4.27 0.55
N GLY A 30 -26.82 -3.79 -0.57
CA GLY A 30 -26.07 -3.48 -1.78
C GLY A 30 -25.14 -2.27 -1.61
N THR A 31 -25.59 -1.23 -0.92
CA THR A 31 -24.73 -0.08 -0.55
C THR A 31 -23.70 -0.48 0.50
N ALA A 32 -24.05 -1.28 1.50
CA ALA A 32 -23.08 -1.84 2.45
C ALA A 32 -22.04 -2.73 1.77
N LEU A 33 -22.42 -3.53 0.77
CA LEU A 33 -21.50 -4.35 -0.04
C LEU A 33 -20.57 -3.48 -0.89
N LEU A 34 -21.10 -2.47 -1.57
CA LEU A 34 -20.31 -1.52 -2.37
C LEU A 34 -19.37 -0.65 -1.49
N VAL A 35 -19.79 -0.32 -0.27
CA VAL A 35 -18.98 0.39 0.73
C VAL A 35 -17.98 -0.56 1.42
N SER A 36 -18.27 -1.86 1.51
CA SER A 36 -17.37 -2.85 2.10
C SER A 36 -16.23 -3.28 1.18
N GLN A 37 -16.36 -3.06 -0.13
CA GLN A 37 -15.24 -3.18 -1.05
C GLN A 37 -14.27 -2.03 -0.78
N ALA A 38 -13.05 -2.36 -0.39
CA ALA A 38 -12.02 -1.36 -0.27
C ALA A 38 -11.85 -0.63 -1.60
N PRO A 39 -11.63 0.70 -1.58
CA PRO A 39 -11.18 1.41 -2.77
C PRO A 39 -10.05 0.62 -3.45
N PRO A 40 -10.14 0.33 -4.76
CA PRO A 40 -9.04 -0.30 -5.48
C PRO A 40 -7.78 0.55 -5.27
N TYR A 41 -6.63 -0.09 -5.18
CA TYR A 41 -5.38 0.57 -4.79
C TYR A 41 -5.05 1.83 -5.60
N ARG A 42 -5.39 1.84 -6.89
CA ARG A 42 -5.36 3.02 -7.77
C ARG A 42 -6.03 4.25 -7.15
N ARG A 43 -7.17 4.09 -6.46
CA ARG A 43 -7.86 5.18 -5.74
C ARG A 43 -7.05 5.70 -4.55
N TYR A 44 -6.32 4.85 -3.82
CA TYR A 44 -5.45 5.33 -2.75
C TYR A 44 -4.26 6.10 -3.32
N LEU A 45 -3.63 5.61 -4.39
CA LEU A 45 -2.56 6.37 -5.07
C LEU A 45 -3.05 7.73 -5.56
N ALA A 46 -4.19 7.76 -6.26
CA ALA A 46 -4.76 9.01 -6.78
C ALA A 46 -5.03 10.04 -5.67
N ARG A 47 -5.47 9.60 -4.50
CA ARG A 47 -5.70 10.48 -3.33
C ARG A 47 -4.44 11.12 -2.77
N THR A 48 -3.25 10.58 -3.06
CA THR A 48 -1.99 11.16 -2.61
C THR A 48 -1.43 12.22 -3.55
N GLY A 49 -1.96 12.35 -4.78
CA GLY A 49 -1.34 13.21 -5.81
C GLY A 49 -0.10 12.57 -6.49
N ALA A 50 0.14 11.27 -6.27
CA ALA A 50 1.21 10.53 -6.93
C ALA A 50 0.98 10.40 -8.45
N PRO A 51 2.05 10.43 -9.27
CA PRO A 51 1.93 10.31 -10.71
C PRO A 51 1.54 8.87 -11.11
N PRO A 52 0.84 8.70 -12.25
CA PRO A 52 0.24 7.42 -12.65
C PRO A 52 1.25 6.30 -12.86
N GLU A 53 2.50 6.61 -13.22
CA GLU A 53 3.58 5.65 -13.41
C GLU A 53 3.87 4.83 -12.14
N LEU A 54 3.54 5.36 -10.96
CA LEU A 54 3.71 4.64 -9.70
C LEU A 54 2.70 3.52 -9.49
N GLU A 55 1.63 3.45 -10.27
CA GLU A 55 0.70 2.33 -10.20
C GLU A 55 1.41 1.01 -10.52
N ALA A 56 2.20 0.97 -11.60
CA ALA A 56 2.95 -0.21 -11.99
C ALA A 56 4.03 -0.57 -10.95
N LEU A 57 4.80 0.43 -10.48
CA LEU A 57 5.79 0.22 -9.41
C LEU A 57 5.14 -0.39 -8.17
N ALA A 58 4.00 0.14 -7.77
CA ALA A 58 3.31 -0.34 -6.59
C ALA A 58 2.74 -1.74 -6.78
N ALA A 59 2.14 -2.05 -7.93
CA ALA A 59 1.67 -3.41 -8.23
C ALA A 59 2.81 -4.43 -8.14
N ILE A 60 3.95 -4.11 -8.76
CA ILE A 60 5.18 -4.92 -8.72
C ILE A 60 5.71 -5.03 -7.29
N GLN A 61 5.83 -3.92 -6.57
CA GLN A 61 6.31 -3.90 -5.18
C GLN A 61 5.43 -4.79 -4.30
N ARG A 62 4.12 -4.63 -4.38
CA ARG A 62 3.14 -5.41 -3.62
C ARG A 62 3.24 -6.90 -3.90
N TYR A 63 3.36 -7.27 -5.17
CA TYR A 63 3.58 -8.67 -5.54
C TYR A 63 4.91 -9.19 -4.98
N THR A 64 6.01 -8.43 -5.11
CA THR A 64 7.32 -8.86 -4.59
C THR A 64 7.35 -9.00 -3.07
N GLU A 65 6.69 -8.10 -2.33
CA GLU A 65 6.62 -8.13 -0.86
C GLU A 65 5.59 -9.16 -0.35
N SER A 66 4.70 -9.63 -1.22
CA SER A 66 3.78 -10.73 -0.90
C SER A 66 4.44 -12.11 -1.01
N ARG A 67 5.70 -12.20 -1.45
CA ARG A 67 6.46 -13.47 -1.56
C ARG A 67 6.86 -13.98 -0.18
N GLY A 68 5.84 -14.42 0.56
CA GLY A 68 5.92 -14.93 1.90
C GLY A 68 4.58 -14.88 2.67
N ASN A 69 3.52 -14.28 2.13
CA ASN A 69 2.23 -14.30 2.83
C ASN A 69 1.03 -14.40 1.88
N ALA A 70 0.26 -15.48 2.11
CA ALA A 70 -1.08 -15.73 1.63
C ALA A 70 -2.11 -14.60 1.86
N LYS A 71 -1.87 -13.73 2.83
CA LYS A 71 -2.72 -12.59 3.10
C LYS A 71 -1.76 -11.43 3.20
N ALA A 72 -1.82 -10.50 2.25
CA ALA A 72 -1.36 -9.13 2.50
C ALA A 72 -1.67 -8.80 3.96
N GLY A 73 -0.65 -8.48 4.74
CA GLY A 73 -0.73 -8.03 6.12
C GLY A 73 -2.04 -7.28 6.33
N LEU A 74 -2.94 -7.90 7.10
CA LEU A 74 -4.32 -7.50 7.36
C LEU A 74 -5.38 -7.65 6.24
N GLY A 75 -5.33 -8.74 5.46
CA GLY A 75 -6.55 -9.42 5.00
C GLY A 75 -7.49 -8.64 4.06
N ARG A 76 -7.02 -8.17 2.91
CA ARG A 76 -7.90 -7.73 1.81
C ARG A 76 -7.68 -8.57 0.56
N PRO A 77 -8.58 -9.53 0.24
CA PRO A 77 -8.49 -10.40 -0.93
C PRO A 77 -8.53 -9.64 -2.26
N GLU A 78 -9.15 -8.46 -2.29
CA GLU A 78 -9.34 -7.59 -3.47
C GLU A 78 -8.03 -7.03 -4.06
N LEU A 79 -6.92 -7.27 -3.37
CA LEU A 79 -5.60 -6.72 -3.64
C LEU A 79 -4.69 -7.67 -4.43
N PHE A 80 -5.22 -8.84 -4.83
CA PHE A 80 -4.56 -9.88 -5.61
C PHE A 80 -5.46 -10.31 -6.78
N PRO A 81 -4.88 -10.82 -7.88
CA PRO A 81 -5.67 -11.45 -8.95
C PRO A 81 -6.52 -12.60 -8.38
N SER A 82 -7.74 -12.78 -8.91
CA SER A 82 -8.71 -13.76 -8.40
C SER A 82 -8.25 -15.23 -8.46
N TRP A 83 -7.23 -15.53 -9.26
CA TRP A 83 -6.67 -16.87 -9.48
C TRP A 83 -5.45 -17.19 -8.61
N ALA A 84 -4.95 -16.24 -7.82
CA ALA A 84 -3.82 -16.48 -6.92
C ALA A 84 -4.30 -17.14 -5.61
N GLU A 85 -4.30 -18.47 -5.54
CA GLU A 85 -4.62 -19.20 -4.31
C GLU A 85 -3.51 -19.00 -3.26
N PRO A 86 -3.81 -18.51 -2.05
CA PRO A 86 -2.76 -18.06 -1.15
C PRO A 86 -2.27 -19.17 -0.18
N ARG A 87 -0.95 -19.32 0.03
CA ARG A 87 -0.34 -20.17 1.08
C ARG A 87 0.65 -19.39 1.98
N ASN A 88 0.71 -19.73 3.28
CA ASN A 88 1.65 -19.10 4.23
C ASN A 88 3.10 -19.28 3.77
N ALA A 89 4.00 -18.29 4.01
CA ALA A 89 5.44 -18.55 3.95
C ALA A 89 5.81 -19.74 4.81
N ARG A 90 6.81 -20.48 4.34
CA ARG A 90 7.56 -21.40 5.20
C ARG A 90 8.19 -20.63 6.35
N ARG A 91 8.29 -21.26 7.52
CA ARG A 91 8.83 -20.65 8.74
C ARG A 91 10.20 -19.99 8.52
N GLU A 92 11.06 -20.61 7.72
CA GLU A 92 12.39 -20.11 7.35
C GLU A 92 12.35 -18.74 6.68
N VAL A 93 11.39 -18.50 5.78
CA VAL A 93 11.24 -17.22 5.07
C VAL A 93 10.77 -16.14 6.05
N GLN A 94 9.86 -16.47 6.97
CA GLN A 94 9.39 -15.54 7.99
C GLN A 94 10.53 -15.10 8.93
N VAL A 95 11.39 -16.05 9.34
CA VAL A 95 12.56 -15.75 10.18
C VAL A 95 13.55 -14.88 9.40
N HIS A 96 13.84 -15.21 8.14
CA HIS A 96 14.72 -14.43 7.30
C HIS A 96 14.24 -12.98 7.10
N GLU A 97 12.95 -12.76 6.89
CA GLU A 97 12.35 -11.42 6.78
C GLU A 97 12.44 -10.63 8.10
N SER A 98 12.19 -11.30 9.23
CA SER A 98 12.34 -10.71 10.57
C SER A 98 13.79 -10.29 10.84
N ASP A 99 14.76 -11.13 10.48
CA ASP A 99 16.18 -10.83 10.64
C ASP A 99 16.62 -9.69 9.72
N ALA A 100 16.14 -9.67 8.46
CA ALA A 100 16.40 -8.59 7.53
C ALA A 100 15.85 -7.23 8.03
N ALA A 101 14.65 -7.23 8.63
CA ALA A 101 14.05 -6.06 9.23
C ALA A 101 14.81 -5.59 10.48
N ALA A 102 15.27 -6.53 11.32
CA ALA A 102 16.11 -6.23 12.48
C ALA A 102 17.44 -5.57 12.06
N ILE A 103 18.12 -6.15 11.07
CA ILE A 103 19.36 -5.58 10.52
C ILE A 103 19.11 -4.18 9.92
N ALA A 104 17.96 -3.97 9.27
CA ALA A 104 17.60 -2.66 8.75
C ALA A 104 17.36 -1.63 9.87
N TYR A 105 16.73 -2.02 10.97
CA TYR A 105 16.60 -1.18 12.17
C TYR A 105 17.98 -0.84 12.74
N ASP A 106 18.83 -1.83 12.98
CA ASP A 106 20.13 -1.63 13.64
C ASP A 106 21.02 -0.66 12.84
N ARG A 107 20.97 -0.70 11.51
CA ARG A 107 21.67 0.28 10.64
C ARG A 107 21.17 1.73 10.78
N ASN A 108 19.92 1.91 11.22
CA ASN A 108 19.28 3.21 11.36
C ASN A 108 18.95 3.54 12.82
N GLU A 109 19.50 2.80 13.80
CA GLU A 109 19.18 2.94 15.21
C GLU A 109 19.35 4.38 15.70
N SER A 110 20.44 5.04 15.28
CA SER A 110 20.72 6.45 15.58
C SER A 110 19.63 7.41 15.12
N ALA A 111 18.90 7.09 14.06
CA ALA A 111 17.78 7.88 13.56
C ALA A 111 16.51 7.70 14.41
N TYR A 112 16.42 6.62 15.20
CA TYR A 112 15.25 6.25 16.01
C TYR A 112 15.55 6.17 17.51
N LEU A 113 16.69 6.66 17.98
CA LEU A 113 17.04 6.72 19.42
C LEU A 113 15.98 7.45 20.27
N GLU A 114 15.28 8.40 19.68
CA GLU A 114 14.23 9.20 20.32
C GLU A 114 12.82 8.62 20.11
N SER A 115 12.70 7.45 19.48
CA SER A 115 11.40 6.80 19.25
C SER A 115 10.76 6.43 20.60
N PRO A 116 9.48 6.78 20.84
CA PRO A 116 8.75 6.31 22.03
C PRO A 116 8.40 4.81 21.95
N PHE A 117 8.58 4.18 20.78
CA PHE A 117 8.28 2.77 20.56
C PHE A 117 9.54 1.89 20.69
N PRO A 118 9.42 0.70 21.32
CA PRO A 118 10.54 -0.23 21.46
C PRO A 118 10.98 -0.81 20.11
N ARG A 119 12.28 -1.17 19.99
CA ARG A 119 12.90 -1.81 18.80
C ARG A 119 12.02 -2.87 18.16
N ARG A 120 11.41 -3.75 18.97
CA ARG A 120 10.55 -4.85 18.47
C ARG A 120 9.39 -4.37 17.58
N MET A 121 8.90 -3.15 17.77
CA MET A 121 7.81 -2.59 16.95
C MET A 121 8.26 -2.16 15.56
N TRP A 122 9.55 -1.92 15.37
CA TRP A 122 10.13 -1.46 14.11
C TRP A 122 10.72 -2.60 13.27
N ILE A 123 10.96 -3.77 13.87
CA ILE A 123 11.45 -4.98 13.19
C ILE A 123 10.32 -5.83 12.61
N PHE A 124 9.05 -5.43 12.78
CA PHE A 124 7.93 -6.15 12.19
C PHE A 124 7.89 -5.91 10.68
N GLY A 125 8.24 -6.93 9.90
CA GLY A 125 7.80 -7.03 8.51
C GLY A 125 6.29 -7.15 8.48
N SER A 126 5.60 -6.29 7.73
CA SER A 126 4.14 -6.24 7.79
C SER A 126 3.47 -7.47 7.16
N GLY A 127 4.21 -8.26 6.36
CA GLY A 127 3.61 -9.15 5.35
C GLY A 127 2.59 -8.44 4.45
N GLY A 128 2.49 -7.11 4.55
CA GLY A 128 1.54 -6.21 3.93
C GLY A 128 1.93 -5.90 2.51
N PRO A 129 1.13 -5.07 1.81
CA PRO A 129 1.49 -4.62 0.46
C PRO A 129 2.89 -3.99 0.37
N TYR A 130 3.50 -3.62 1.50
CA TYR A 130 4.83 -3.01 1.56
C TYR A 130 5.69 -3.52 2.72
N GLY A 131 5.87 -4.84 2.81
CA GLY A 131 6.59 -5.59 3.85
C GLY A 131 7.83 -4.93 4.47
N MET A 132 8.61 -4.15 3.71
CA MET A 132 9.82 -3.45 4.18
C MET A 132 9.70 -1.95 4.52
N ILE A 133 8.49 -1.41 4.61
CA ILE A 133 8.23 -0.01 5.01
C ILE A 133 7.94 0.15 6.53
N PRO A 134 8.70 -0.38 7.51
CA PRO A 134 8.55 0.07 8.91
C PRO A 134 9.52 1.18 9.31
N ALA A 135 10.83 1.02 9.06
CA ALA A 135 11.84 1.99 9.51
C ALA A 135 11.74 3.30 8.72
N ASN A 136 11.91 3.25 7.40
CA ASN A 136 11.93 4.45 6.57
C ASN A 136 10.57 5.15 6.46
N ALA A 137 9.48 4.48 6.82
CA ALA A 137 8.11 4.96 6.67
C ALA A 137 7.77 6.12 7.58
N LEU A 138 8.32 6.10 8.79
CA LEU A 138 8.03 7.07 9.83
C LEU A 138 9.01 8.26 9.82
N ALA A 139 9.97 8.26 8.89
CA ALA A 139 10.94 9.33 8.72
C ALA A 139 10.29 10.74 8.66
N PRO A 140 9.12 10.95 8.00
CA PRO A 140 8.47 12.26 7.98
C PRO A 140 7.99 12.77 9.34
N TRP A 141 7.72 11.88 10.30
CA TRP A 141 7.22 12.24 11.63
C TRP A 141 8.29 12.20 12.71
N ARG A 142 9.56 12.02 12.33
CA ARG A 142 10.69 12.04 13.26
C ARG A 142 10.69 13.32 14.08
N GLY A 143 10.77 13.19 15.41
CA GLY A 143 10.80 14.34 16.34
C GLY A 143 9.48 15.11 16.45
N THR A 144 8.42 14.69 15.77
CA THR A 144 7.11 15.35 15.83
C THR A 144 6.26 14.82 16.98
N ASP A 145 5.30 15.64 17.42
CA ASP A 145 4.30 15.26 18.41
C ASP A 145 3.39 14.12 17.93
N ALA A 146 3.20 13.96 16.62
CA ALA A 146 2.41 12.88 16.04
C ALA A 146 3.03 11.50 16.35
N LEU A 147 4.36 11.39 16.25
CA LEU A 147 5.08 10.17 16.63
C LEU A 147 5.10 10.01 18.17
N ARG A 148 5.39 11.09 18.90
CA ARG A 148 5.49 11.08 20.38
C ARG A 148 4.19 10.63 21.07
N ARG A 149 3.05 11.10 20.57
CA ARG A 149 1.71 10.77 21.11
C ARG A 149 1.10 9.51 20.49
N GLY A 150 1.83 8.85 19.59
CA GLY A 150 1.38 7.64 18.90
C GLY A 150 0.19 7.83 17.96
N LYS A 151 0.01 9.04 17.41
CA LYS A 151 -0.93 9.26 16.29
C LYS A 151 -0.48 8.53 15.03
N VAL A 152 0.83 8.43 14.86
CA VAL A 152 1.49 7.63 13.82
C VAL A 152 2.39 6.61 14.52
N THR A 153 2.31 5.34 14.10
CA THR A 153 3.01 4.22 14.73
C THR A 153 3.57 3.26 13.70
N PRO A 154 4.54 2.40 14.08
CA PRO A 154 5.04 1.36 13.18
C PRO A 154 3.96 0.39 12.69
N TYR A 155 2.82 0.28 13.38
CA TYR A 155 1.69 -0.56 12.98
C TYR A 155 0.83 0.04 11.85
N ASP A 156 1.04 1.31 11.49
CA ASP A 156 0.29 1.95 10.41
C ASP A 156 0.61 1.35 9.03
N VAL A 157 1.72 0.62 8.92
CA VAL A 157 2.07 -0.21 7.76
C VAL A 157 1.02 -1.25 7.42
N PHE A 158 0.21 -1.63 8.41
CA PHE A 158 -0.86 -2.58 8.27
C PHE A 158 -2.19 -1.91 7.86
N HIS A 159 -2.30 -0.59 8.00
CA HIS A 159 -3.47 0.17 7.57
C HIS A 159 -3.35 0.51 6.08
N PRO A 160 -4.27 0.08 5.19
CA PRO A 160 -4.10 0.22 3.73
C PRO A 160 -3.87 1.66 3.23
N TRP A 161 -4.59 2.64 3.79
CA TRP A 161 -4.37 4.05 3.45
C TRP A 161 -3.00 4.56 3.92
N ARG A 162 -2.70 4.47 5.22
CA ARG A 162 -1.44 4.96 5.79
C ARG A 162 -0.22 4.28 5.17
N SER A 163 -0.29 2.97 4.91
CA SER A 163 0.78 2.24 4.22
C SER A 163 0.99 2.71 2.78
N THR A 164 -0.09 3.07 2.07
CA THR A 164 0.01 3.70 0.74
C THR A 164 0.68 5.07 0.85
N VAL A 165 0.28 5.90 1.81
CA VAL A 165 0.91 7.22 2.04
C VAL A 165 2.40 7.06 2.32
N PHE A 166 2.80 6.11 3.16
CA PHE A 166 4.21 5.84 3.47
C PHE A 166 5.00 5.36 2.26
N PHE A 167 4.40 4.50 1.42
CA PHE A 167 5.00 4.06 0.16
C PHE A 167 5.25 5.24 -0.77
N VAL A 168 4.23 6.07 -0.99
CA VAL A 168 4.30 7.23 -1.87
C VAL A 168 5.35 8.22 -1.36
N ASP A 169 5.37 8.50 -0.05
CA ASP A 169 6.37 9.37 0.57
C ASP A 169 7.79 8.85 0.39
N TYR A 170 7.98 7.55 0.61
CA TYR A 170 9.29 6.95 0.47
C TYR A 170 9.78 7.02 -0.99
N VAL A 171 8.91 6.75 -1.96
CA VAL A 171 9.23 6.92 -3.38
C VAL A 171 9.53 8.38 -3.71
N PHE A 172 8.73 9.33 -3.22
CA PHE A 172 8.98 10.75 -3.41
C PHE A 172 10.34 11.18 -2.86
N ARG A 173 10.74 10.67 -1.69
CA ARG A 173 12.08 10.90 -1.14
C ARG A 173 13.17 10.27 -1.99
N LEU A 174 12.98 9.06 -2.52
CA LEU A 174 13.92 8.42 -3.45
C LEU A 174 14.10 9.24 -4.73
N VAL A 175 13.01 9.76 -5.31
CA VAL A 175 13.05 10.65 -6.48
C VAL A 175 13.82 11.94 -6.18
N ASN A 176 13.69 12.47 -4.96
CA ASN A 176 14.38 13.69 -4.55
C ASN A 176 15.80 13.49 -4.04
N ARG A 177 16.28 12.24 -3.94
CA ARG A 177 17.69 11.97 -3.64
C ARG A 177 18.57 12.54 -4.74
N ARG A 178 19.69 13.13 -4.33
CA ARG A 178 20.72 13.65 -5.24
C ARG A 178 21.13 12.58 -6.25
N GLU A 179 21.36 11.37 -5.77
CA GLU A 179 21.82 10.24 -6.57
C GLU A 179 20.83 9.86 -7.68
N PHE A 180 19.51 10.01 -7.46
CA PHE A 180 18.51 9.78 -8.51
C PHE A 180 18.37 10.98 -9.46
N ARG A 181 18.38 12.21 -8.92
CA ARG A 181 18.23 13.44 -9.72
C ARG A 181 19.39 13.65 -10.68
N GLU A 182 20.60 13.23 -10.31
CA GLU A 182 21.81 13.33 -11.14
C GLU A 182 21.94 12.22 -12.18
N LEU A 183 21.13 11.15 -12.13
CA LEU A 183 21.14 10.12 -13.16
C LEU A 183 20.82 10.71 -14.54
N PRO A 184 21.38 10.16 -15.63
CA PRO A 184 20.92 10.47 -16.97
C PRO A 184 19.41 10.20 -17.12
N PRO A 185 18.66 11.02 -17.89
CA PRO A 185 17.19 10.90 -17.99
C PRO A 185 16.67 9.51 -18.37
N GLN A 186 17.43 8.74 -19.16
CA GLN A 186 17.08 7.38 -19.56
C GLN A 186 17.15 6.35 -18.42
N HIS A 187 17.81 6.66 -17.30
CA HIS A 187 17.93 5.78 -16.14
C HIS A 187 17.01 6.17 -14.98
N ARG A 188 16.24 7.26 -15.10
CA ARG A 188 15.26 7.71 -14.09
C ARG A 188 13.94 6.95 -14.20
N THR A 189 13.99 5.66 -13.97
CA THR A 189 12.90 4.73 -14.30
C THR A 189 12.26 4.08 -13.07
N ILE A 190 11.13 3.40 -13.30
CA ILE A 190 10.50 2.51 -12.31
C ILE A 190 11.50 1.50 -11.75
N LEU A 191 12.36 0.91 -12.58
CA LEU A 191 13.40 -0.04 -12.14
C LEU A 191 14.39 0.61 -11.16
N ALA A 192 14.84 1.82 -11.42
CA ALA A 192 15.74 2.54 -10.53
C ALA A 192 15.10 2.77 -9.15
N LEU A 193 13.82 3.16 -9.12
CA LEU A 193 13.07 3.29 -7.87
C LEU A 193 12.86 1.95 -7.19
N LYS A 194 12.55 0.87 -7.93
CA LYS A 194 12.41 -0.48 -7.39
C LYS A 194 13.68 -0.97 -6.70
N ARG A 195 14.86 -0.68 -7.26
CA ARG A 195 16.15 -0.93 -6.60
C ARG A 195 16.32 -0.06 -5.34
N GLY A 196 15.94 1.21 -5.41
CA GLY A 196 15.92 2.13 -4.27
C GLY A 196 15.06 1.64 -3.10
N LEU A 197 13.93 0.98 -3.38
CA LEU A 197 13.08 0.36 -2.37
C LEU A 197 13.80 -0.79 -1.65
N ALA A 198 14.65 -1.55 -2.34
CA ALA A 198 15.49 -2.57 -1.71
C ALA A 198 16.60 -1.95 -0.85
N SER A 199 17.19 -0.84 -1.30
CA SER A 199 18.11 -0.01 -0.51
C SER A 199 18.30 1.35 -1.19
N PRO A 200 18.19 2.50 -0.48
CA PRO A 200 18.27 3.83 -1.09
C PRO A 200 19.51 4.07 -1.95
N LYS A 201 20.66 3.50 -1.58
CA LYS A 201 21.91 3.65 -2.32
C LYS A 201 21.89 3.02 -3.72
N LEU A 202 21.01 2.03 -3.95
CA LEU A 202 20.92 1.33 -5.24
C LEU A 202 20.11 2.11 -6.27
N VAL A 203 19.52 3.25 -5.88
CA VAL A 203 18.75 4.09 -6.81
C VAL A 203 19.61 4.56 -7.98
N ALA A 204 20.91 4.81 -7.75
CA ALA A 204 21.87 5.24 -8.76
C ALA A 204 22.68 4.13 -9.43
N ASP A 205 22.44 2.85 -9.08
CA ASP A 205 23.16 1.73 -9.68
C ASP A 205 22.61 1.38 -11.07
N ALA A 206 22.70 2.33 -12.01
CA ALA A 206 22.11 2.25 -13.35
C ALA A 206 22.58 1.03 -14.13
N ASN A 207 23.87 0.70 -14.03
CA ASN A 207 24.52 -0.42 -14.71
C ASN A 207 24.33 -1.76 -14.02
N GLU A 208 23.68 -1.77 -12.85
CA GLU A 208 23.46 -2.98 -12.03
C GLU A 208 24.77 -3.67 -11.63
N ASP A 209 25.80 -2.90 -11.31
CA ASP A 209 27.09 -3.42 -10.87
C ASP A 209 26.93 -4.19 -9.55
N ASN A 210 25.98 -3.78 -8.71
CA ASN A 210 25.66 -4.46 -7.46
C ASN A 210 24.82 -5.75 -7.69
N PRO A 211 25.21 -6.91 -7.13
CA PRO A 211 24.42 -8.14 -7.19
C PRO A 211 22.98 -7.99 -6.67
N ARG A 212 22.74 -7.09 -5.71
CA ARG A 212 21.41 -6.80 -5.17
C ARG A 212 20.52 -6.06 -6.16
N SER A 213 21.11 -5.23 -7.02
CA SER A 213 20.38 -4.55 -8.10
C SER A 213 19.92 -5.53 -9.16
N ARG A 214 20.80 -6.42 -9.62
CA ARG A 214 20.45 -7.51 -10.55
C ARG A 214 19.35 -8.41 -9.98
N THR A 215 19.45 -8.74 -8.70
CA THR A 215 18.40 -9.49 -7.98
C THR A 215 17.07 -8.73 -7.96
N SER A 216 17.11 -7.42 -7.70
CA SER A 216 15.92 -6.57 -7.70
C SER A 216 15.26 -6.49 -9.07
N ARG A 217 16.05 -6.37 -10.16
CA ARG A 217 15.55 -6.45 -11.53
C ARG A 217 14.87 -7.77 -11.80
N ARG A 218 15.56 -8.90 -11.57
CA ARG A 218 14.99 -10.24 -11.79
C ARG A 218 13.65 -10.42 -11.06
N ASN A 219 13.58 -10.06 -9.78
CA ASN A 219 12.35 -10.17 -9.01
C ASN A 219 11.24 -9.24 -9.55
N ALA A 220 11.59 -8.05 -10.04
CA ALA A 220 10.65 -7.12 -10.64
C ALA A 220 10.13 -7.62 -12.00
N THR A 221 10.99 -8.19 -12.84
CA THR A 221 10.62 -8.82 -14.11
C THR A 221 9.68 -10.00 -13.88
N GLU A 222 10.04 -10.93 -12.97
CA GLU A 222 9.18 -12.06 -12.62
C GLU A 222 7.81 -11.60 -12.07
N ALA A 223 7.79 -10.53 -11.28
CA ALA A 223 6.55 -9.95 -10.77
C ALA A 223 5.70 -9.33 -11.86
N ALA A 224 6.31 -8.57 -12.79
CA ALA A 224 5.62 -7.98 -13.93
C ALA A 224 4.96 -9.09 -14.78
N LEU A 225 5.73 -10.12 -15.14
CA LEU A 225 5.23 -11.26 -15.92
C LEU A 225 4.08 -11.99 -15.21
N ALA A 226 4.20 -12.24 -13.90
CA ALA A 226 3.15 -12.87 -13.12
C ALA A 226 1.86 -12.03 -13.04
N LEU A 227 1.98 -10.70 -13.12
CA LEU A 227 0.85 -9.77 -13.16
C LEU A 227 0.30 -9.54 -14.58
N GLY A 228 0.84 -10.21 -15.61
CA GLY A 228 0.46 -9.99 -17.01
C GLY A 228 0.92 -8.64 -17.57
N LEU A 229 1.94 -8.03 -16.96
CA LEU A 229 2.51 -6.75 -17.34
C LEU A 229 3.75 -6.95 -18.23
N SER A 230 3.94 -6.07 -19.23
CA SER A 230 5.18 -6.05 -20.03
C SER A 230 6.39 -5.66 -19.15
N GLU A 231 7.54 -6.27 -19.41
CA GLU A 231 8.82 -5.88 -18.80
C GLU A 231 9.17 -4.41 -19.12
N ASP A 232 8.72 -3.88 -20.26
CA ASP A 232 8.98 -2.50 -20.70
C ASP A 232 8.50 -1.46 -19.68
N LEU A 233 7.51 -1.80 -18.86
CA LEU A 233 7.03 -0.92 -17.79
C LEU A 233 8.14 -0.58 -16.80
N LEU A 234 9.09 -1.47 -16.54
CA LEU A 234 10.23 -1.20 -15.66
C LEU A 234 11.10 -0.03 -16.15
N TYR A 235 11.08 0.24 -17.45
CA TYR A 235 11.85 1.31 -18.09
C TYR A 235 11.04 2.59 -18.30
N THR A 236 9.79 2.62 -17.81
CA THR A 236 8.97 3.84 -17.80
C THR A 236 9.64 4.89 -16.92
N LYS A 237 9.73 6.12 -17.45
CA LYS A 237 10.35 7.25 -16.76
C LYS A 237 9.42 7.78 -15.68
N VAL A 238 9.99 8.17 -14.54
CA VAL A 238 9.22 8.79 -13.45
C VAL A 238 9.49 10.29 -13.40
N PRO A 239 8.45 11.14 -13.32
CA PRO A 239 8.63 12.58 -13.28
C PRO A 239 9.32 13.02 -11.98
N LEU A 240 10.18 14.04 -12.10
CA LEU A 240 10.87 14.64 -10.95
C LEU A 240 10.01 15.63 -10.14
N ALA A 241 8.95 16.17 -10.76
CA ALA A 241 8.07 17.15 -10.14
C ALA A 241 6.68 16.54 -9.94
N TRP A 242 6.18 16.63 -8.71
CA TRP A 242 4.87 16.11 -8.30
C TRP A 242 4.06 17.27 -7.72
N PRO A 243 3.27 17.98 -8.53
CA PRO A 243 2.66 19.24 -8.13
C PRO A 243 1.64 19.10 -6.99
N ASP A 244 0.96 17.96 -6.92
CA ASP A 244 -0.16 17.74 -5.98
C ASP A 244 0.22 16.89 -4.75
N TYR A 245 1.51 16.62 -4.54
CA TYR A 245 1.96 15.79 -3.42
C TYR A 245 2.15 16.61 -2.14
N LEU A 246 1.16 16.53 -1.26
CA LEU A 246 1.13 17.24 0.03
C LEU A 246 2.10 16.68 1.09
N GLY A 247 2.77 15.57 0.80
CA GLY A 247 3.66 14.92 1.78
C GLY A 247 2.91 14.07 2.80
N ALA A 248 3.64 13.14 3.41
CA ALA A 248 3.04 12.19 4.35
C ALA A 248 2.44 12.89 5.58
N ALA A 249 3.13 13.90 6.11
CA ALA A 249 2.74 14.61 7.33
C ALA A 249 1.37 15.31 7.23
N GLU A 250 0.97 15.74 6.04
CA GLU A 250 -0.33 16.36 5.80
C GLU A 250 -1.41 15.31 5.49
N LEU A 251 -1.04 14.20 4.85
CA LEU A 251 -1.95 13.11 4.47
C LEU A 251 -2.34 12.19 5.63
N VAL A 252 -1.59 12.19 6.74
CA VAL A 252 -1.89 11.45 7.98
C VAL A 252 -1.77 12.40 9.20
N PRO A 253 -2.88 13.02 9.66
CA PRO A 253 -2.88 13.97 10.78
C PRO A 253 -2.84 13.34 12.19
#